data_AF-X1CWJ0-F1
#
_entry.id   AF-X1CWJ0-F1
#
_cell.length_a   1.000
_cell.length_b   1.000
_cell.length_c   1.000
_cell.angle_alpha   90.00
_cell.angle_beta   90.00
_cell.angle_gamma   90.00
#
_symmetry.space_group_name_H-M   'P 1'
#
loop_
_entity.id
_entity.type
_entity.pdbx_description
1 polymer ?
#
loop_
_entity_poly.entity_id
_entity_poly.type
_entity_poly.pdbx_seq_one_letter_code
_entity_poly.pdbx_strand_id
1 'polypeptide(L)'
;MKHDTNKKQKSWLRKLSRSTPPPVKKGDTRISISSLRKLARTKEHEDILKLIERETIPSVRAAWIDYFLEKTKHSKYKKSE
;
A
#
# COMPACT_ATOMS: atom_id res chain seq x y z
N MET A 1 10.52 60.28 -20.33
CA MET A 1 10.37 60.75 -18.92
C MET A 1 8.98 60.30 -18.46
N LYS A 2 8.75 59.41 -17.50
CA LYS A 2 9.56 58.76 -16.46
C LYS A 2 9.19 57.26 -16.41
N HIS A 3 10.18 56.40 -16.17
CA HIS A 3 9.96 55.01 -15.78
C HIS A 3 9.66 54.97 -14.28
N ASP A 4 8.48 54.49 -13.90
CA ASP A 4 8.17 54.23 -12.49
C ASP A 4 8.49 52.77 -12.17
N THR A 5 9.70 52.55 -11.67
CA THR A 5 10.18 51.25 -11.19
C THR A 5 9.61 50.98 -9.81
N ASN A 6 8.35 50.55 -9.74
CA ASN A 6 7.75 50.13 -8.49
C ASN A 6 8.16 48.69 -8.15
N LYS A 7 9.30 48.62 -7.47
CA LYS A 7 9.93 47.45 -6.86
C LYS A 7 9.07 46.94 -5.70
N LYS A 8 8.04 46.14 -5.97
CA LYS A 8 7.36 45.32 -4.94
C LYS A 8 7.74 43.85 -5.07
N GLN A 9 8.99 43.62 -4.67
CA GLN A 9 9.46 42.34 -4.18
C GLN A 9 8.70 42.02 -2.89
N LYS A 10 8.34 40.74 -2.70
CA LYS A 10 7.70 40.11 -1.52
C LYS A 10 6.18 39.90 -1.62
N SER A 11 5.78 38.74 -2.16
CA SER A 11 4.92 37.78 -1.44
C SER A 11 4.78 36.46 -2.20
N TRP A 12 5.88 35.88 -2.70
CA TRP A 12 5.84 34.59 -3.41
C TRP A 12 6.04 33.37 -2.51
N LEU A 13 6.14 33.53 -1.18
CA LEU A 13 6.53 32.43 -0.28
C LEU A 13 5.74 32.37 1.04
N ARG A 14 4.42 32.60 1.02
CA ARG A 14 3.56 32.30 2.19
C ARG A 14 2.40 31.34 1.89
N LYS A 15 2.65 30.37 1.00
CA LYS A 15 1.91 29.11 0.98
C LYS A 15 2.87 27.91 0.93
N LEU A 16 3.97 28.00 1.67
CA LEU A 16 4.69 26.81 2.11
C LEU A 16 3.86 26.16 3.21
N SER A 17 3.39 24.95 2.92
CA SER A 17 3.04 23.94 3.91
C SER A 17 1.79 24.21 4.76
N ARG A 18 0.62 24.07 4.13
CA ARG A 18 -0.38 23.18 4.74
C ARG A 18 -0.45 21.92 3.91
N SER A 19 0.64 21.15 3.92
CA SER A 19 0.48 19.71 3.85
C SER A 19 -0.35 19.35 5.07
N THR A 20 -1.67 19.31 4.91
CA THR A 20 -2.47 18.41 5.72
C THR A 20 -1.73 17.09 5.59
N PRO A 21 -1.16 16.52 6.67
CA PRO A 21 -0.65 15.17 6.56
C PRO A 21 -1.83 14.37 6.00
N PRO A 22 -1.68 13.60 4.89
CA PRO A 22 -2.71 12.63 4.58
C PRO A 22 -2.94 11.89 5.90
N PRO A 23 -4.18 11.76 6.39
CA PRO A 23 -4.43 11.02 7.61
C PRO A 23 -3.72 9.70 7.38
N VAL A 24 -2.63 9.49 8.11
CA VAL A 24 -1.82 8.29 7.97
C VAL A 24 -2.82 7.22 8.25
N LYS A 25 -3.27 6.52 7.20
CA LYS A 25 -4.17 5.39 7.34
C LYS A 25 -3.33 4.28 7.95
N LYS A 26 -3.02 4.45 9.24
CA LYS A 26 -2.61 3.42 10.19
C LYS A 26 -3.78 2.44 10.23
N GLY A 27 -3.86 1.58 9.23
CA GLY A 27 -5.01 0.70 9.09
C GLY A 27 -5.08 -0.10 7.79
N ASP A 28 -4.41 0.33 6.70
CA ASP A 28 -4.72 -0.23 5.38
C ASP A 28 -3.51 -0.68 4.54
N THR A 29 -2.44 -1.21 5.16
CA THR A 29 -1.72 -2.34 4.50
C THR A 29 -2.55 -3.62 4.64
N ARG A 30 -3.88 -3.49 4.52
CA ARG A 30 -4.86 -4.53 4.68
C ARG A 30 -4.97 -5.16 3.32
N ILE A 31 -4.01 -6.02 3.00
CA ILE A 31 -3.99 -6.79 1.77
C ILE A 31 -5.40 -7.36 1.58
N SER A 32 -6.08 -6.89 0.53
CA SER A 32 -7.48 -7.21 0.35
C SER A 32 -7.61 -8.70 0.03
N ILE A 33 -8.58 -9.39 0.66
CA ILE A 33 -8.83 -10.81 0.39
C ILE A 33 -9.14 -11.01 -1.11
N SER A 34 -9.79 -10.03 -1.74
CA SER A 34 -10.00 -9.99 -3.19
C SER A 34 -8.70 -10.04 -4.01
N SER A 35 -7.64 -9.35 -3.57
CA SER A 35 -6.33 -9.42 -4.22
C SER A 35 -5.69 -10.79 -4.06
N LEU A 36 -5.84 -11.41 -2.89
CA LEU A 36 -5.30 -12.75 -2.63
C LEU A 36 -6.05 -13.85 -3.39
N ARG A 37 -7.38 -13.73 -3.55
CA ARG A 37 -8.20 -14.61 -4.40
C ARG A 37 -7.71 -14.66 -5.85
N LYS A 38 -7.20 -13.55 -6.40
CA LYS A 38 -6.62 -13.52 -7.75
C LYS A 38 -5.31 -14.31 -7.87
N LEU A 39 -4.62 -14.55 -6.75
CA LEU A 39 -3.36 -15.30 -6.70
C LEU A 39 -3.56 -16.78 -6.35
N ALA A 40 -4.71 -17.14 -5.78
CA ALA A 40 -5.05 -18.52 -5.50
C ALA A 40 -5.31 -19.30 -6.80
N ARG A 41 -4.35 -20.15 -7.17
CA ARG A 41 -4.43 -21.01 -8.36
C ARG A 41 -4.70 -22.47 -8.04
N THR A 42 -4.59 -22.85 -6.77
CA THR A 42 -4.72 -24.24 -6.32
C THR A 42 -5.75 -24.31 -5.20
N LYS A 43 -6.32 -25.50 -4.97
CA LYS A 43 -7.26 -25.75 -3.88
C LYS A 43 -6.65 -25.45 -2.51
N GLU A 44 -5.36 -25.74 -2.33
CA GLU A 44 -4.60 -25.39 -1.13
C GLU A 44 -4.57 -23.88 -0.87
N HIS A 45 -4.38 -23.07 -1.92
CA HIS A 45 -4.42 -21.63 -1.80
C HIS A 45 -5.82 -21.15 -1.38
N GLU A 46 -6.90 -21.72 -1.92
CA GLU A 46 -8.26 -21.37 -1.52
C GLU A 46 -8.56 -21.72 -0.06
N ASP A 47 -8.04 -22.83 0.43
CA ASP A 47 -8.23 -23.22 1.83
C ASP A 47 -7.48 -22.29 2.79
N ILE A 48 -6.26 -21.86 2.43
CA ILE A 48 -5.53 -20.83 3.18
C ILE A 48 -6.31 -19.50 3.18
N LEU A 49 -6.96 -19.13 2.07
CA LEU A 49 -7.80 -17.93 2.04
C LEU A 49 -8.99 -18.00 2.97
N LYS A 50 -9.64 -19.16 3.08
CA LYS A 50 -10.74 -19.36 4.05
C LYS A 50 -10.24 -19.21 5.48
N LEU A 51 -9.02 -19.65 5.78
CA LEU A 51 -8.40 -19.44 7.09
C LEU A 51 -8.17 -17.94 7.36
N ILE A 52 -7.61 -17.21 6.40
CA ILE A 52 -7.40 -15.76 6.49
C ILE A 52 -8.71 -14.98 6.67
N GLU A 53 -9.79 -15.43 6.02
CA GLU A 53 -11.11 -14.79 6.08
C GLU A 53 -11.82 -15.01 7.42
N ARG A 54 -11.61 -16.18 8.04
CA ARG A 54 -12.17 -16.54 9.35
C ARG A 54 -11.32 -16.08 10.53
N GLU A 55 -10.05 -15.75 10.31
CA GLU A 55 -9.12 -15.33 11.35
C GLU A 55 -9.50 -13.95 11.91
N THR A 56 -9.71 -13.91 13.24
CA THR A 56 -10.10 -12.70 13.96
C THR A 56 -8.89 -11.98 14.56
N ILE A 57 -7.78 -12.70 14.77
CA ILE A 57 -6.56 -12.17 15.35
C ILE A 57 -5.72 -11.50 14.24
N PRO A 58 -5.51 -10.16 14.29
CA PRO A 58 -4.83 -9.45 13.21
C PRO A 58 -3.39 -9.90 12.94
N SER A 59 -2.64 -10.25 13.98
CA SER A 59 -1.25 -10.72 13.85
C SER A 59 -1.15 -12.09 13.18
N VAL A 60 -2.04 -13.02 13.56
CA VAL A 60 -2.11 -14.36 12.95
C VAL A 60 -2.58 -14.25 11.50
N ARG A 61 -3.55 -13.37 11.23
CA ARG A 61 -3.99 -13.08 9.86
C ARG A 61 -2.86 -12.55 9.00
N ALA A 62 -2.01 -11.65 9.52
CA ALA A 62 -0.85 -11.14 8.80
C ALA A 62 0.15 -12.27 8.48
N ALA A 63 0.46 -13.13 9.45
CA ALA A 63 1.35 -14.28 9.25
C ALA A 63 0.83 -15.25 8.18
N TRP A 64 -0.49 -15.52 8.16
CA TRP A 64 -1.11 -16.35 7.11
C TRP A 64 -1.02 -15.70 5.73
N ILE A 65 -1.17 -14.38 5.64
CA ILE A 65 -1.02 -13.65 4.38
C ILE A 65 0.43 -13.73 3.88
N ASP A 66 1.41 -13.57 4.76
CA ASP A 66 2.83 -13.70 4.40
C ASP A 66 3.16 -15.12 3.92
N TYR A 67 2.68 -16.15 4.63
CA TYR A 67 2.81 -17.55 4.23
C TYR A 67 2.19 -17.83 2.86
N PHE A 68 0.99 -17.30 2.61
CA PHE A 68 0.31 -17.42 1.32
C PHE A 68 1.12 -16.75 0.19
N LEU A 69 1.67 -15.57 0.45
CA LEU A 69 2.50 -14.86 -0.52
C LEU A 69 3.81 -15.60 -0.81
N GLU A 70 4.43 -16.21 0.19
CA GLU A 70 5.60 -17.07 0.00
C GLU A 70 5.29 -18.26 -0.91
N LYS A 71 4.22 -18.99 -0.61
CA LYS A 71 3.76 -20.14 -1.42
C LYS A 71 3.43 -19.76 -2.86
N THR A 72 2.83 -18.60 -3.09
CA THR A 72 2.49 -18.13 -4.44
C THR A 72 3.68 -17.55 -5.21
N LYS A 73 4.67 -16.95 -4.53
CA LYS A 73 5.91 -16.41 -5.14
C LYS A 73 6.76 -17.48 -5.80
N HIS A 74 6.79 -18.70 -5.27
CA HIS A 74 7.55 -19.81 -5.86
C HIS A 74 7.13 -20.17 -7.30
N SER A 75 5.98 -19.71 -7.79
CA SER A 75 5.59 -19.93 -9.19
C SER A 75 6.19 -18.93 -10.20
N LYS A 76 6.77 -17.81 -9.75
CA LYS A 76 7.29 -16.74 -10.63
C LYS A 76 8.81 -16.58 -10.63
N TYR A 77 9.52 -17.23 -9.72
CA TYR A 77 10.98 -17.27 -9.75
C TYR A 77 11.47 -18.60 -10.32
N LYS A 78 11.42 -18.72 -11.66
CA LYS A 78 12.57 -19.33 -12.33
C LYS A 78 13.63 -18.22 -12.35
N LYS A 79 14.61 -18.27 -11.45
CA LYS A 79 15.90 -17.67 -11.78
C LYS A 79 16.38 -18.45 -12.98
N SER A 80 16.38 -17.81 -14.15
CA SER A 80 17.21 -18.24 -15.25
C SER A 80 18.64 -18.13 -14.75
N GLU A 81 19.23 -19.27 -14.41
CA GLU A 81 20.69 -19.43 -14.36
C GLU A 81 21.08 -20.31 -15.55
#